data_AF-A0A945SUJ9-F1
#
_entry.id   AF-A0A945SUJ9-F1
#
_cell.length_a   1.000
_cell.length_b   1.000
_cell.length_c   1.000
_cell.angle_alpha   90.00
_cell.angle_beta   90.00
_cell.angle_gamma   90.00
#
_symmetry.space_group_name_H-M   'P 1'
#
loop_
_entity.id
_entity.type
_entity.pdbx_description
1 polymer ?
#
loop_
_entity_poly.entity_id
_entity_poly.type
_entity_poly.pdbx_seq_one_letter_code
_entity_poly.pdbx_strand_id
1 'polypeptide(L)'
;MASRTRNAGRTTFLSPEMQAFLRRRLQELAGIVLFLSGLALSVAVLGYDSSDPSWNHSVAREAANPLGMSGAWISDFLIQSIGATAILPAAVLMIWGWRIGAHREMGRAWLRLSAFPATLLLATIALAALGTPGFWPLKIGLGGITGSVLLTDIGALAAAIGSPVWPFSLAIGVLAIMAFALTLGLSRSEWTSGLRRAGRLGGSTAKAGLTGGRWSGRMAQRIGGISW
;
A
#
# COMPACT_ATOMS: atom_id res chain seq x y z
N MET A 1 -49.35 -30.93 32.10
CA MET A 1 -49.24 -29.98 30.97
C MET A 1 -47.79 -29.94 30.51
N ALA A 2 -47.47 -30.60 29.39
CA ALA A 2 -46.12 -30.68 28.84
C ALA A 2 -45.96 -29.68 27.69
N SER A 3 -45.11 -28.67 27.86
CA SER A 3 -44.69 -27.78 26.77
C SER A 3 -43.55 -28.43 25.99
N ARG A 4 -43.89 -29.11 24.89
CA ARG A 4 -42.91 -29.61 23.91
C ARG A 4 -42.23 -28.43 23.21
N THR A 5 -40.96 -28.23 23.49
CA THR A 5 -40.05 -27.38 22.71
C THR A 5 -39.91 -27.94 21.29
N ARG A 6 -40.49 -27.26 20.29
CA ARG A 6 -40.22 -27.56 18.88
C ARG A 6 -38.83 -27.03 18.54
N ASN A 7 -37.84 -27.93 18.59
CA ASN A 7 -36.54 -27.68 17.98
C ASN A 7 -36.74 -27.85 16.46
N ALA A 8 -37.02 -26.75 15.76
CA ALA A 8 -37.14 -26.74 14.31
C ALA A 8 -35.78 -27.14 13.73
N GLY A 9 -35.71 -28.35 13.18
CA GLY A 9 -34.53 -28.89 12.54
C GLY A 9 -34.06 -27.96 11.43
N ARG A 10 -32.98 -27.23 11.68
CA ARG A 10 -32.11 -26.73 10.62
C ARG A 10 -31.44 -27.96 10.01
N THR A 11 -32.03 -28.46 8.93
CA THR A 11 -31.42 -29.46 8.06
C THR A 11 -30.14 -28.88 7.49
N THR A 12 -29.07 -29.03 8.26
CA THR A 12 -27.76 -28.55 7.90
C THR A 12 -27.22 -29.56 6.89
N PHE A 13 -27.41 -29.29 5.60
CA PHE A 13 -27.09 -30.22 4.49
C PHE A 13 -25.61 -30.63 4.44
N LEU A 14 -24.73 -29.90 5.14
CA LEU A 14 -23.30 -30.17 5.24
C LEU A 14 -22.94 -30.49 6.69
N SER A 15 -22.18 -31.56 6.91
CA SER A 15 -21.64 -31.87 8.24
C SER A 15 -20.83 -30.67 8.79
N PRO A 16 -20.80 -30.45 10.11
CA PRO A 16 -20.00 -29.37 10.71
C PRO A 16 -18.53 -29.39 10.27
N GLU A 17 -17.99 -30.59 10.04
CA GLU A 17 -16.64 -30.85 9.54
C GLU A 17 -16.46 -30.33 8.10
N MET A 18 -17.41 -30.63 7.21
CA MET A 18 -17.39 -30.14 5.84
C MET A 18 -17.48 -28.61 5.79
N GLN A 19 -18.30 -28.00 6.65
CA GLN A 19 -18.39 -26.54 6.74
C GLN A 19 -17.10 -25.90 7.24
N ALA A 20 -16.46 -26.50 8.25
CA ALA A 20 -15.19 -26.01 8.78
C ALA A 20 -14.09 -26.11 7.71
N PHE A 21 -14.05 -27.21 6.96
CA PHE A 21 -13.13 -27.40 5.85
C PHE A 21 -13.34 -26.35 4.74
N LEU A 22 -14.59 -26.18 4.28
CA LEU A 22 -14.92 -25.20 3.24
C LEU A 22 -14.60 -23.76 3.68
N ARG A 23 -14.92 -23.39 4.92
CA ARG A 23 -14.57 -22.06 5.46
C ARG A 23 -13.07 -21.82 5.45
N ARG A 24 -12.26 -22.83 5.82
CA ARG A 24 -10.80 -22.72 5.78
C ARG A 24 -10.30 -22.51 4.36
N ARG A 25 -10.75 -23.32 3.40
CA ARG A 25 -10.35 -23.18 1.99
C ARG A 25 -10.79 -21.86 1.37
N LEU A 26 -12.00 -21.37 1.69
CA LEU A 26 -12.47 -20.06 1.25
C LEU A 26 -11.63 -18.92 1.83
N GLN A 27 -11.22 -19.02 3.10
CA GLN A 27 -10.32 -18.03 3.71
C GLN A 27 -8.92 -18.04 3.08
N GLU A 28 -8.37 -19.22 2.81
CA GLU A 28 -7.09 -19.38 2.10
C GLU A 28 -7.14 -18.74 0.71
N LEU A 29 -8.17 -19.08 -0.08
CA LEU A 29 -8.37 -18.52 -1.42
C LEU A 29 -8.60 -17.01 -1.39
N ALA A 30 -9.45 -16.52 -0.48
CA ALA A 30 -9.66 -15.08 -0.32
C ALA A 30 -8.37 -14.35 0.06
N GLY A 31 -7.55 -14.94 0.94
CA GLY A 31 -6.25 -14.41 1.32
C GLY A 31 -5.27 -14.33 0.14
N ILE A 32 -5.20 -15.38 -0.68
CA ILE A 32 -4.36 -15.42 -1.89
C ILE A 32 -4.81 -14.36 -2.89
N VAL A 33 -6.11 -14.30 -3.21
CA VAL A 33 -6.66 -13.31 -4.15
C VAL A 33 -6.35 -11.90 -3.67
N LEU A 34 -6.59 -11.61 -2.39
CA LEU A 34 -6.34 -10.28 -1.82
C LEU A 34 -4.84 -9.91 -1.86
N PHE A 35 -3.96 -10.87 -1.59
CA PHE A 35 -2.52 -10.67 -1.67
C PHE A 35 -2.07 -10.38 -3.11
N LEU A 36 -2.54 -11.17 -4.08
CA LEU A 36 -2.22 -10.99 -5.50
C LEU A 36 -2.76 -9.67 -6.04
N SER A 37 -3.95 -9.24 -5.62
CA SER A 37 -4.48 -7.91 -5.94
C SER A 37 -3.59 -6.79 -5.41
N GLY A 38 -3.07 -6.91 -4.18
CA GLY A 38 -2.10 -5.96 -3.63
C GLY A 38 -0.76 -5.97 -4.39
N LEU A 39 -0.29 -7.13 -4.84
CA LEU A 39 0.90 -7.24 -5.67
C LEU A 39 0.70 -6.58 -7.04
N ALA A 40 -0.42 -6.87 -7.71
CA ALA A 40 -0.78 -6.23 -8.97
C ALA A 40 -0.87 -4.71 -8.83
N LEU A 41 -1.51 -4.22 -7.76
CA LEU A 41 -1.58 -2.78 -7.49
C LEU A 41 -0.20 -2.16 -7.25
N SER A 42 0.71 -2.87 -6.57
CA SER A 42 2.09 -2.41 -6.40
C SER A 42 2.80 -2.28 -7.74
N VAL A 43 2.64 -3.27 -8.63
CA VAL A 43 3.22 -3.25 -9.98
C VAL A 43 2.63 -2.10 -10.80
N ALA A 44 1.32 -1.87 -10.73
CA ALA A 44 0.68 -0.75 -11.41
C ALA A 44 1.26 0.59 -10.94
N VAL A 45 1.29 0.84 -9.64
CA VAL A 45 1.75 2.12 -9.06
C VAL A 45 3.24 2.35 -9.28
N LEU A 46 4.08 1.31 -9.13
CA LEU A 46 5.53 1.44 -9.36
C LEU A 46 5.88 1.54 -10.85
N GLY A 47 5.05 0.98 -11.73
CA GLY A 47 5.17 1.09 -13.17
C GLY A 47 4.48 2.33 -13.75
N TYR A 48 4.15 3.33 -12.93
CA TYR A 48 3.56 4.57 -13.40
C TYR A 48 4.51 5.34 -14.31
N ASP A 49 3.97 5.78 -15.45
CA ASP A 49 4.63 6.68 -16.38
C ASP A 49 3.68 7.84 -16.71
N SER A 50 4.17 9.08 -16.62
CA SER A 50 3.35 10.26 -16.90
C SER A 50 3.03 10.45 -18.40
N SER A 51 3.71 9.70 -19.28
CA SER A 51 3.46 9.65 -20.71
C SER A 51 2.49 8.53 -21.13
N ASP A 52 2.04 7.70 -20.18
CA ASP A 52 1.06 6.64 -20.46
C ASP A 52 -0.33 7.21 -20.82
N PRO A 53 -1.13 6.48 -21.61
CA PRO A 53 -2.52 6.85 -21.87
C PRO A 53 -3.31 6.91 -20.56
N SER A 54 -4.02 8.01 -20.33
CA SER A 54 -4.88 8.20 -19.17
C SER A 54 -6.30 8.57 -19.59
N TRP A 55 -7.24 8.56 -18.65
CA TRP A 55 -8.63 8.97 -18.92
C TRP A 55 -8.74 10.37 -19.53
N ASN A 56 -7.79 11.25 -19.23
CA ASN A 56 -7.74 12.62 -19.74
C ASN A 56 -6.73 12.81 -20.89
N HIS A 57 -6.04 11.74 -21.32
CA HIS A 57 -4.98 11.83 -22.32
C HIS A 57 -5.03 10.60 -23.25
N SER A 58 -5.79 10.73 -24.36
CA SER A 58 -5.83 9.70 -25.41
C SER A 58 -4.62 9.84 -26.34
N VAL A 59 -3.46 9.37 -25.88
CA VAL A 59 -2.28 9.21 -26.73
C VAL A 59 -2.42 7.89 -27.51
N ALA A 60 -2.15 7.91 -28.82
CA ALA A 60 -2.10 6.72 -29.66
C ALA A 60 -0.80 5.91 -29.41
N ARG A 61 -0.55 5.53 -28.16
CA ARG A 61 0.63 4.77 -27.73
C ARG A 61 0.21 3.63 -26.82
N GLU A 62 0.88 2.49 -26.94
CA GLU A 62 0.73 1.38 -26.00
C GLU A 62 1.21 1.79 -24.60
N ALA A 63 0.45 1.43 -23.58
CA ALA A 63 0.81 1.71 -22.19
C ALA A 63 2.12 1.00 -21.81
N ALA A 64 3.08 1.74 -21.25
CA ALA A 64 4.33 1.22 -20.74
C ALA A 64 4.15 0.50 -19.39
N ASN A 65 3.05 0.76 -18.68
CA ASN A 65 2.72 0.07 -17.43
C ASN A 65 2.76 -1.46 -17.60
N PRO A 66 3.40 -2.23 -16.70
CA PRO A 66 3.51 -3.68 -16.84
C PRO A 66 2.16 -4.42 -16.82
N LEU A 67 1.10 -3.80 -16.31
CA LEU A 67 -0.27 -4.36 -16.37
C LEU A 67 -1.09 -3.82 -17.56
N GLY A 68 -0.43 -3.17 -18.51
CA GLY A 68 -1.05 -2.56 -19.68
C GLY A 68 -1.95 -1.37 -19.32
N MET A 69 -2.97 -1.15 -20.15
CA MET A 69 -3.81 0.06 -20.08
C MET A 69 -4.57 0.20 -18.75
N SER A 70 -5.04 -0.90 -18.16
CA SER A 70 -5.73 -0.86 -16.87
C SER A 70 -4.79 -0.44 -15.72
N GLY A 71 -3.54 -0.91 -15.73
CA GLY A 71 -2.51 -0.49 -14.79
C GLY A 71 -2.15 0.98 -14.93
N ALA A 72 -2.02 1.46 -16.16
CA ALA A 72 -1.78 2.88 -16.45
C ALA A 72 -2.91 3.76 -15.87
N TRP A 73 -4.18 3.41 -16.12
CA TRP A 73 -5.32 4.19 -15.61
C TRP A 73 -5.41 4.19 -14.08
N ILE A 74 -5.25 3.03 -13.45
CA ILE A 74 -5.33 2.91 -12.00
C ILE A 74 -4.18 3.69 -11.33
N SER A 75 -2.95 3.53 -11.84
CA SER A 75 -1.78 4.20 -11.27
C SER A 75 -1.85 5.70 -11.45
N ASP A 76 -2.26 6.19 -12.62
CA ASP A 76 -2.45 7.61 -12.89
C ASP A 76 -3.50 8.24 -11.96
N PHE A 77 -4.67 7.61 -11.84
CA PHE A 77 -5.72 8.09 -10.94
C PHE A 77 -5.24 8.15 -9.48
N LEU A 78 -4.57 7.11 -9.00
CA LEU A 78 -4.11 7.05 -7.61
C LEU A 78 -2.98 8.05 -7.33
N ILE A 79 -1.98 8.12 -8.21
CA ILE A 79 -0.83 9.01 -8.03
C ILE A 79 -1.27 10.48 -8.15
N GLN A 80 -2.17 10.82 -9.07
CA GLN A 80 -2.72 12.18 -9.13
C GLN A 80 -3.54 12.53 -7.88
N SER A 81 -4.40 11.61 -7.42
CA SER A 81 -5.30 11.87 -6.29
C SER A 81 -4.55 11.99 -4.95
N ILE A 82 -3.72 10.99 -4.63
CA ILE A 82 -3.12 10.81 -3.29
C ILE A 82 -1.58 10.68 -3.32
N GLY A 83 -0.95 10.86 -4.47
CA GLY A 83 0.50 10.91 -4.59
C GLY A 83 1.19 9.60 -4.18
N ALA A 84 2.30 9.72 -3.46
CA ALA A 84 3.09 8.59 -2.96
C ALA A 84 2.30 7.69 -1.99
N THR A 85 1.20 8.18 -1.43
CA THR A 85 0.27 7.39 -0.61
C THR A 85 -0.36 6.23 -1.40
N ALA A 86 -0.36 6.29 -2.74
CA ALA A 86 -0.91 5.26 -3.63
C ALA A 86 -0.36 3.84 -3.39
N ILE A 87 0.83 3.71 -2.78
CA ILE A 87 1.40 2.41 -2.44
C ILE A 87 0.80 1.78 -1.16
N LEU A 88 0.20 2.58 -0.27
CA LEU A 88 -0.35 2.08 1.00
C LEU A 88 -1.51 1.10 0.81
N PRO A 89 -2.51 1.34 -0.07
CA PRO A 89 -3.54 0.36 -0.37
C PRO A 89 -2.96 -1.00 -0.76
N ALA A 90 -1.92 -1.01 -1.60
CA ALA A 90 -1.27 -2.23 -2.04
C ALA A 90 -0.64 -3.00 -0.85
N ALA A 91 0.09 -2.30 0.02
CA ALA A 91 0.67 -2.88 1.23
C ALA A 91 -0.39 -3.43 2.20
N VAL A 92 -1.51 -2.71 2.39
CA VAL A 92 -2.62 -3.14 3.25
C VAL A 92 -3.27 -4.41 2.69
N LEU A 93 -3.55 -4.46 1.38
CA LEU A 93 -4.12 -5.65 0.72
C LEU A 93 -3.20 -6.87 0.86
N MET A 94 -1.89 -6.69 0.66
CA MET A 94 -0.92 -7.77 0.84
C MET A 94 -0.89 -8.27 2.30
N ILE A 95 -0.85 -7.36 3.27
CA ILE A 95 -0.79 -7.75 4.68
C ILE A 95 -2.08 -8.43 5.12
N TRP A 96 -3.25 -7.89 4.76
CA TRP A 96 -4.53 -8.51 5.07
C TRP A 96 -4.71 -9.85 4.36
N GLY A 97 -4.32 -9.94 3.09
CA GLY A 97 -4.38 -11.19 2.32
C GLY A 97 -3.55 -12.29 2.96
N TRP A 98 -2.32 -11.97 3.34
CA TRP A 98 -1.47 -12.89 4.10
C TRP A 98 -2.10 -13.31 5.43
N ARG A 99 -2.70 -12.38 6.20
CA ARG A 99 -3.28 -12.70 7.50
C ARG A 99 -4.54 -13.57 7.39
N ILE A 100 -5.41 -13.28 6.42
CA ILE A 100 -6.60 -14.10 6.14
C ILE A 100 -6.16 -15.49 5.69
N GLY A 101 -5.23 -15.59 4.74
CA GLY A 101 -4.75 -16.87 4.23
C GLY A 101 -3.96 -17.69 5.26
N ALA A 102 -3.27 -17.03 6.19
CA ALA A 102 -2.56 -17.69 7.30
C ALA A 102 -3.44 -17.92 8.55
N HIS A 103 -4.76 -17.72 8.44
CA HIS A 103 -5.72 -17.84 9.53
C HIS A 103 -5.32 -17.07 10.81
N ARG A 104 -4.67 -15.91 10.67
CA ARG A 104 -4.28 -15.07 11.80
C ARG A 104 -5.44 -14.22 12.26
N GLU A 105 -5.64 -14.15 13.57
CA GLU A 105 -6.74 -13.39 14.14
C GLU A 105 -6.63 -11.90 13.82
N MET A 106 -7.59 -11.40 13.04
CA MET A 106 -7.69 -9.99 12.69
C MET A 106 -8.41 -9.14 13.76
N GLY A 107 -8.51 -9.61 15.01
CA GLY A 107 -9.14 -8.87 16.10
C GLY A 107 -10.43 -8.18 15.66
N ARG A 108 -10.55 -6.87 15.93
CA ARG A 108 -11.66 -6.04 15.45
C ARG A 108 -11.46 -5.65 13.97
N ALA A 109 -11.74 -6.55 13.04
CA ALA A 109 -11.56 -6.32 11.60
C ALA A 109 -12.30 -5.06 11.10
N TRP A 110 -13.52 -4.81 11.59
CA TRP A 110 -14.28 -3.61 11.27
C TRP A 110 -13.55 -2.30 11.61
N LEU A 111 -12.94 -2.23 12.80
CA LEU A 111 -12.19 -1.05 13.23
C LEU A 111 -11.00 -0.76 12.30
N ARG A 112 -10.36 -1.81 11.78
CA ARG A 112 -9.22 -1.69 10.86
C ARG A 112 -9.65 -1.26 9.47
N LEU A 113 -10.80 -1.76 9.02
CA LEU A 113 -11.43 -1.32 7.79
C LEU A 113 -11.83 0.16 7.87
N SER A 114 -12.42 0.59 8.99
CA SER A 114 -12.76 2.00 9.19
C SER A 114 -11.55 2.91 9.39
N ALA A 115 -10.43 2.38 9.90
CA ALA A 115 -9.19 3.13 10.06
C ALA A 115 -8.44 3.37 8.74
N PHE A 116 -8.71 2.56 7.71
CA PHE A 116 -7.98 2.64 6.44
C PHE A 116 -8.19 3.98 5.70
N PRO A 117 -9.42 4.51 5.51
CA PRO A 117 -9.61 5.83 4.91
C PRO A 117 -8.92 6.95 5.69
N ALA A 118 -9.01 6.93 7.02
CA ALA A 118 -8.32 7.90 7.88
C ALA A 118 -6.80 7.82 7.72
N THR A 119 -6.26 6.61 7.58
CA THR A 119 -4.84 6.38 7.32
C THR A 119 -4.42 7.02 6.00
N LEU A 120 -5.18 6.82 4.91
CA LEU A 120 -4.88 7.41 3.61
C LEU A 120 -4.90 8.94 3.68
N LEU A 121 -5.93 9.52 4.31
CA LEU A 121 -6.04 10.97 4.46
C LEU A 121 -4.87 11.57 5.26
N LEU A 122 -4.57 10.99 6.43
CA LEU A 122 -3.47 11.48 7.27
C LEU A 122 -2.12 11.30 6.56
N ALA A 123 -1.89 10.17 5.90
CA ALA A 123 -0.65 9.91 5.18
C ALA A 123 -0.45 10.86 4.00
N THR A 124 -1.52 11.17 3.25
CA THR A 124 -1.42 12.07 2.10
C THR A 124 -1.10 13.51 2.51
N ILE A 125 -1.66 13.98 3.64
CA ILE A 125 -1.29 15.28 4.23
C ILE A 125 0.16 15.26 4.74
N ALA A 126 0.55 14.20 5.47
CA ALA A 126 1.89 14.07 6.01
C ALA A 126 2.95 14.08 4.91
N LEU A 127 2.70 13.36 3.81
CA LEU A 127 3.60 13.31 2.66
C LEU A 127 3.66 14.65 1.91
N ALA A 128 2.55 15.37 1.77
CA ALA A 128 2.54 16.72 1.18
C ALA A 128 3.50 17.67 1.94
N ALA A 129 3.65 17.50 3.25
CA ALA A 129 4.49 18.37 4.08
C ALA A 129 6.00 18.09 3.97
N LEU A 130 6.43 16.95 3.40
CA LEU A 130 7.85 16.58 3.30
C LEU A 130 8.60 17.29 2.15
N GLY A 131 7.89 18.09 1.34
CA GLY A 131 8.42 18.68 0.13
C GLY A 131 8.51 17.68 -1.03
N THR A 132 8.59 18.21 -2.26
CA THR A 132 8.59 17.39 -3.48
C THR A 132 10.03 17.14 -3.95
N PRO A 133 10.52 15.89 -3.97
CA PRO A 133 11.80 15.55 -4.56
C PRO A 133 11.81 15.84 -6.07
N GLY A 134 12.96 16.25 -6.62
CA GLY A 134 13.07 16.60 -8.05
C GLY A 134 12.80 15.44 -9.03
N PHE A 135 12.90 14.18 -8.57
CA PHE A 135 12.56 13.00 -9.37
C PHE A 135 11.06 12.66 -9.34
N TRP A 136 10.27 13.31 -8.48
CA TRP A 136 8.85 13.02 -8.36
C TRP A 136 8.12 13.50 -9.63
N PRO A 137 7.30 12.65 -10.27
CA PRO A 137 6.75 12.94 -11.59
C PRO A 137 5.69 14.05 -11.57
N LEU A 138 5.03 14.29 -10.44
CA LEU A 138 3.96 15.28 -10.33
C LEU A 138 4.44 16.60 -9.73
N LYS A 139 4.07 17.72 -10.38
CA LYS A 139 4.29 19.07 -9.83
C LYS A 139 3.55 19.32 -8.51
N ILE A 140 2.41 18.64 -8.30
CA ILE A 140 1.53 18.78 -7.12
C ILE A 140 2.17 18.22 -5.84
N GLY A 141 3.19 17.37 -5.96
CA GLY A 141 3.96 16.84 -4.83
C GLY A 141 3.53 15.48 -4.30
N LEU A 142 4.18 15.04 -3.22
CA LEU A 142 4.08 13.68 -2.69
C LEU A 142 2.70 13.31 -2.13
N GLY A 143 1.88 14.30 -1.75
CA GLY A 143 0.54 14.07 -1.22
C GLY A 143 -0.58 14.07 -2.26
N GLY A 144 -0.26 14.19 -3.55
CA GLY A 144 -1.27 14.34 -4.60
C GLY A 144 -2.17 15.56 -4.40
N ILE A 145 -3.25 15.64 -5.17
CA ILE A 145 -4.20 16.76 -5.09
C ILE A 145 -4.80 16.85 -3.67
N THR A 146 -5.23 15.71 -3.11
CA THR A 146 -5.90 15.68 -1.80
C THR A 146 -4.99 16.17 -0.67
N GLY A 147 -3.75 15.70 -0.62
CA GLY A 147 -2.80 16.10 0.42
C GLY A 147 -2.38 17.56 0.30
N SER A 148 -2.15 18.04 -0.93
CA SER A 148 -1.74 19.43 -1.16
C SER A 148 -2.85 20.43 -0.81
N VAL A 149 -4.10 20.16 -1.19
CA VAL A 149 -5.25 21.01 -0.82
C VAL A 149 -5.44 21.05 0.70
N LEU A 150 -5.50 19.89 1.35
CA LEU A 150 -5.70 19.82 2.79
C LEU A 150 -4.55 20.47 3.57
N LEU A 151 -3.31 20.34 3.11
CA LEU A 151 -2.17 21.00 3.73
C LEU A 151 -2.24 22.53 3.57
N THR A 152 -2.71 23.04 2.43
CA THR A 152 -2.96 24.48 2.23
C THR A 152 -4.03 24.98 3.20
N ASP A 153 -5.14 24.25 3.36
CA ASP A 153 -6.21 24.63 4.30
C ASP A 153 -5.70 24.65 5.75
N ILE A 154 -4.93 23.64 6.15
CA ILE A 154 -4.27 23.58 7.47
C ILE A 154 -3.30 24.76 7.63
N GLY A 155 -2.55 25.11 6.59
CA GLY A 155 -1.66 26.27 6.58
C GLY A 155 -2.40 27.58 6.78
N ALA A 156 -3.56 27.76 6.16
CA ALA A 156 -4.41 28.94 6.34
C ALA A 156 -4.95 29.03 7.77
N LEU A 157 -5.40 27.92 8.35
CA LEU A 157 -5.86 27.86 9.74
C LEU A 157 -4.73 28.14 10.73
N ALA A 158 -3.53 27.60 10.49
CA ALA A 158 -2.35 27.87 11.31
C ALA A 158 -1.97 29.36 11.26
N ALA A 159 -1.98 29.96 10.07
CA ALA A 159 -1.72 31.39 9.89
C ALA A 159 -2.75 32.28 10.61
N ALA A 160 -4.03 31.88 10.63
CA ALA A 160 -5.09 32.62 11.32
C ALA A 160 -4.87 32.73 12.84
N ILE A 161 -4.12 31.80 13.44
CA ILE A 161 -3.75 31.82 14.86
C ILE A 161 -2.28 32.25 15.08
N GLY A 162 -1.62 32.79 14.05
CA GLY A 162 -0.22 33.25 14.13
C GLY A 162 0.81 32.14 14.29
N SER A 163 0.47 30.91 13.94
CA SER A 163 1.32 29.73 14.10
C SER A 163 1.88 29.25 12.76
N PRO A 164 3.15 28.81 12.68
CA PRO A 164 3.65 28.13 11.48
C PRO A 164 2.96 26.77 11.28
N VAL A 165 2.95 26.25 10.06
CA VAL A 165 2.24 24.99 9.71
C VAL A 165 2.95 23.72 10.23
N TRP A 166 4.27 23.76 10.42
CA TRP A 166 5.08 22.57 10.70
C TRP A 166 4.68 21.75 11.95
N PRO A 167 4.20 22.34 13.07
CA PRO A 167 3.77 21.54 14.23
C PRO A 167 2.55 20.68 13.91
N PHE A 168 1.62 21.21 13.11
CA PHE A 168 0.43 20.50 12.66
C PHE A 168 0.81 19.37 11.71
N SER A 169 1.70 19.63 10.75
CA SER A 169 2.22 18.60 9.85
C SER A 169 2.91 17.46 10.60
N LEU A 170 3.70 17.79 11.64
CA LEU A 170 4.36 16.79 12.48
C LEU A 170 3.34 15.95 13.26
N ALA A 171 2.35 16.60 13.90
CA ALA A 171 1.29 15.91 14.61
C ALA A 171 0.50 14.97 13.69
N ILE A 172 0.14 15.43 12.49
CA ILE A 172 -0.55 14.63 11.48
C ILE A 172 0.32 13.46 11.00
N GLY A 173 1.63 13.65 10.84
CA GLY A 173 2.56 12.57 10.54
C GLY A 173 2.57 11.48 11.62
N VAL A 174 2.59 11.86 12.90
CA VAL A 174 2.50 10.91 14.02
C VAL A 174 1.15 10.18 14.01
N LEU A 175 0.05 10.92 13.80
CA LEU A 175 -1.29 10.33 13.68
C LEU A 175 -1.37 9.36 12.49
N ALA A 176 -0.76 9.68 11.35
CA ALA A 176 -0.72 8.83 10.16
C ALA A 176 -0.02 7.49 10.47
N ILE A 177 1.12 7.52 11.17
CA ILE A 177 1.85 6.32 11.57
C ILE A 177 1.01 5.47 12.52
N MET A 178 0.35 6.08 13.51
CA MET A 178 -0.51 5.36 14.45
C MET A 178 -1.73 4.76 13.75
N ALA A 179 -2.37 5.50 12.85
CA ALA A 179 -3.50 5.04 12.06
C ALA A 179 -3.10 3.89 11.13
N PHE A 180 -1.93 3.97 10.50
CA PHE A 180 -1.39 2.89 9.68
C PHE A 180 -1.13 1.63 10.52
N ALA A 181 -0.51 1.77 11.69
CA ALA A 181 -0.29 0.65 12.59
C ALA A 181 -1.61 -0.03 13.03
N LEU A 182 -2.64 0.77 13.31
CA LEU A 182 -3.98 0.28 13.63
C LEU A 182 -4.61 -0.47 12.45
N THR A 183 -4.50 0.08 11.24
CA THR A 183 -5.02 -0.50 9.99
C THR A 183 -4.40 -1.85 9.68
N LEU A 184 -3.07 -1.98 9.83
CA LEU A 184 -2.39 -3.26 9.61
C LEU A 184 -2.79 -4.31 10.65
N GLY A 185 -2.98 -3.89 11.90
CA GLY A 185 -3.44 -4.78 12.95
C GLY A 185 -2.42 -5.87 13.33
N LEU A 186 -1.13 -5.56 13.15
CA LEU A 186 -0.01 -6.44 13.48
C LEU A 186 0.29 -6.39 14.99
N SER A 187 0.63 -7.53 15.57
CA SER A 187 1.09 -7.62 16.94
C SER A 187 2.50 -7.01 17.10
N ARG A 188 2.89 -6.68 18.35
CA ARG A 188 4.23 -6.14 18.65
C ARG A 188 5.38 -7.08 18.20
N SER A 189 5.17 -8.40 18.30
CA SER A 189 6.15 -9.39 17.85
C SER A 189 6.22 -9.53 16.32
N GLU A 190 5.10 -9.30 15.62
CA GLU A 190 5.06 -9.26 14.16
C GLU A 190 5.77 -8.03 13.61
N TRP A 191 5.57 -6.86 14.22
CA TRP A 191 6.27 -5.63 13.86
C TRP A 191 7.79 -5.76 13.96
N THR A 192 8.29 -6.25 15.10
CA THR A 192 9.73 -6.44 15.34
C THR A 192 10.32 -7.50 14.42
N SER A 193 9.59 -8.60 14.18
CA SER A 193 10.01 -9.64 13.23
C SER A 193 10.03 -9.13 11.79
N GLY A 194 9.03 -8.33 11.40
CA GLY A 194 8.93 -7.70 10.09
C GLY A 194 10.08 -6.74 9.83
N LEU A 195 10.34 -5.80 10.76
CA LEU A 195 11.47 -4.87 10.67
C LEU A 195 12.81 -5.61 10.59
N ARG A 196 13.02 -6.65 11.40
CA ARG A 196 14.23 -7.49 11.35
C ARG A 196 14.37 -8.26 10.04
N ARG A 197 13.28 -8.66 9.40
CA ARG A 197 13.29 -9.35 8.10
C ARG A 197 13.52 -8.35 6.96
N ALA A 198 12.85 -7.21 6.99
CA ALA A 198 13.06 -6.12 6.04
C ALA A 198 14.51 -5.60 6.07
N GLY A 199 15.10 -5.41 7.26
CA GLY A 199 16.50 -5.03 7.40
C GLY A 199 17.48 -6.08 6.85
N ARG A 200 17.19 -7.37 7.02
CA ARG A 200 18.00 -8.46 6.45
C ARG A 200 17.87 -8.55 4.93
N LEU A 201 16.65 -8.41 4.41
CA LEU A 201 16.39 -8.40 2.97
C LEU A 201 17.04 -7.19 2.33
N GLY A 202 16.80 -5.97 2.83
CA GLY A 202 17.44 -4.74 2.34
C GLY A 202 18.96 -4.76 2.43
N GLY A 203 19.53 -5.33 3.49
CA GLY A 203 20.97 -5.56 3.58
C GLY A 203 21.50 -6.57 2.57
N SER A 204 20.68 -7.54 2.15
CA SER A 204 21.04 -8.53 1.13
C SER A 204 20.90 -7.95 -0.28
N THR A 205 19.86 -7.16 -0.56
CA THR A 205 19.67 -6.48 -1.85
C THR A 205 20.70 -5.39 -2.06
N ALA A 206 21.05 -4.62 -1.02
CA ALA A 206 22.13 -3.64 -1.08
C ALA A 206 23.49 -4.30 -1.38
N LYS A 207 23.78 -5.44 -0.74
CA LYS A 207 24.99 -6.22 -1.03
C LYS A 207 25.01 -6.78 -2.45
N ALA A 208 23.87 -7.29 -2.94
CA ALA A 208 23.73 -7.80 -4.31
C ALA A 208 23.85 -6.68 -5.37
N GLY A 209 23.33 -5.49 -5.08
CA GLY A 209 23.50 -4.31 -5.93
C GLY A 209 24.94 -3.82 -5.99
N LEU A 210 25.65 -3.82 -4.85
CA LEU A 210 27.08 -3.48 -4.79
C LEU A 210 27.96 -4.50 -5.53
N THR A 211 27.67 -5.80 -5.43
CA THR A 211 28.41 -6.82 -6.18
C THR A 211 28.09 -6.78 -7.67
N GLY A 212 26.85 -6.51 -8.06
CA GLY A 212 26.44 -6.26 -9.44
C GLY A 212 27.13 -5.03 -10.05
N GLY A 213 27.18 -3.91 -9.32
CA GLY A 213 27.89 -2.69 -9.72
C GLY A 213 29.41 -2.87 -9.84
N ARG A 214 30.02 -3.72 -9.01
CA ARG A 214 31.45 -4.09 -9.14
C ARG A 214 31.70 -5.04 -10.31
N TRP A 215 30.71 -5.82 -10.73
CA TRP A 215 30.79 -6.66 -11.93
C TRP A 215 30.64 -5.83 -13.20
N SER A 216 29.66 -4.92 -13.25
CA SER A 216 29.48 -4.00 -14.39
C SER A 216 30.67 -3.06 -14.56
N GLY A 217 31.23 -2.53 -13.47
CA GLY A 217 32.44 -1.69 -13.53
C GLY A 217 33.67 -2.44 -14.06
N ARG A 218 33.85 -3.71 -13.69
CA ARG A 218 34.96 -4.55 -14.22
C ARG A 218 34.73 -4.96 -15.67
N MET A 219 33.48 -5.16 -16.09
CA MET A 219 33.13 -5.44 -17.49
C MET A 219 33.37 -4.20 -18.37
N ALA A 220 33.00 -3.01 -17.90
CA ALA A 220 33.22 -1.74 -18.59
C ALA A 220 34.73 -1.45 -18.78
N GLN A 221 35.56 -1.74 -17.77
CA GLN A 221 37.01 -1.62 -17.89
C GLN A 221 37.64 -2.64 -18.85
N ARG A 222 37.08 -3.85 -18.98
CA ARG A 222 37.54 -4.86 -19.94
C ARG A 222 37.18 -4.53 -21.38
N ILE A 223 36.06 -3.86 -21.61
CA ILE A 223 35.61 -3.47 -22.96
C ILE A 223 36.28 -2.16 -23.41
N GLY A 224 36.52 -1.21 -22.49
CA GLY A 224 37.21 0.06 -22.79
C GLY A 224 38.72 -0.06 -23.04
N GLY A 225 39.33 -1.25 -22.86
CA GLY A 225 40.75 -1.51 -23.12
C GLY A 225 41.06 -2.09 -24.50
N ILE A 226 40.05 -2.28 -25.35
CA ILE A 226 40.24 -2.74 -26.74
C ILE A 226 40.23 -1.51 -27.64
N SER A 227 41.38 -0.83 -27.72
CA SER A 227 41.64 0.16 -28.76
C SER A 227 42.16 -0.57 -30.01
N TRP A 228 41.47 -0.39 -31.13
CA TRP A 228 41.92 -0.79 -32.47
C TRP A 228 43.19 -0.06 -32.89
#